data_AF-A0A0T9RSX9-F1
#
_entry.id   AF-A0A0T9RSX9-F1
#
_cell.length_a   1.000
_cell.length_b   1.000
_cell.length_c   1.000
_cell.angle_alpha   90.00
_cell.angle_beta   90.00
_cell.angle_gamma   90.00
#
_symmetry.space_group_name_H-M   'P 1'
#
loop_
_entity.id
_entity.type
_entity.pdbx_description
1 polymer ?
#
loop_
_entity_poly.entity_id
_entity_poly.type
_entity_poly.pdbx_seq_one_letter_code
_entity_poly.pdbx_strand_id
1 'polypeptide(L)' 'MANANSNIRAYSKLYTFLNARSNTLLSELHPLRLISVLATTESEARSLLNGSSLVFVSCKPLENGHAI' A
#
# COMPACT_ATOMS: atom_id res chain seq x y z
N MET A 1 25.59 15.00 2.79
CA MET A 1 24.36 15.15 1.99
C MET A 1 23.55 13.88 2.17
N ALA A 2 22.35 13.94 2.73
CA ALA A 2 21.50 12.76 2.86
C ALA A 2 21.16 12.25 1.45
N ASN A 3 21.41 10.97 1.19
CA ASN A 3 21.07 10.32 -0.07
C ASN A 3 19.55 10.42 -0.29
N ALA A 4 19.08 10.82 -1.48
CA ALA A 4 17.66 10.92 -1.79
C ALA A 4 16.89 9.62 -1.46
N ASN A 5 17.54 8.45 -1.60
CA ASN A 5 16.99 7.16 -1.21
C ASN A 5 16.76 7.00 0.30
N SER A 6 17.55 7.68 1.13
CA SER A 6 17.39 7.71 2.58
C SER A 6 16.14 8.47 3.00
N ASN A 7 15.84 9.60 2.34
CA ASN A 7 14.63 10.36 2.58
C ASN A 7 13.38 9.60 2.13
N ILE A 8 13.44 8.95 0.97
CA ILE A 8 12.31 8.14 0.46
C ILE A 8 11.93 7.07 1.49
N ARG A 9 12.91 6.33 2.04
CA ARG A 9 12.64 5.33 3.09
C ARG A 9 12.13 5.94 4.40
N ALA A 10 12.67 7.09 4.83
CA ALA A 10 12.27 7.75 6.07
C ALA A 10 10.81 8.23 6.06
N TYR A 11 10.27 8.55 4.88
CA TYR A 11 8.90 9.04 4.72
C TYR A 11 7.95 8.03 4.07
N SER A 12 8.46 6.84 3.70
CA SER A 12 7.66 5.78 3.12
C SER A 12 6.71 5.18 4.14
N LYS A 13 5.52 4.80 3.66
CA LYS A 13 4.50 4.07 4.40
C LYS A 13 4.15 2.81 3.62
N LEU A 14 3.73 1.78 4.34
CA LEU A 14 3.21 0.56 3.72
C LEU A 14 1.72 0.77 3.43
N TYR A 15 1.39 0.84 2.15
CA TYR A 15 0.02 0.89 1.66
C TYR A 15 -0.41 -0.51 1.24
N THR A 16 -1.42 -1.07 1.90
CA THR A 16 -1.98 -2.38 1.54
C THR A 16 -3.38 -2.20 1.00
N PHE A 17 -3.61 -2.71 -0.20
CA PHE A 17 -4.87 -2.60 -0.92
C PHE A 17 -5.57 -3.94 -1.03
N LEU A 18 -6.90 -3.92 -0.94
CA LEU A 18 -7.74 -5.03 -1.37
C LEU A 18 -7.95 -4.95 -2.88
N ASN A 19 -7.56 -6.00 -3.60
CA ASN A 19 -7.79 -6.14 -5.03
C ASN A 19 -9.02 -7.02 -5.27
N ALA A 20 -10.08 -6.41 -5.81
CA ALA A 20 -11.29 -7.11 -6.21
C ALA A 20 -11.92 -6.43 -7.41
N ARG A 21 -12.39 -7.24 -8.38
CA ARG A 21 -13.19 -6.76 -9.50
C ARG A 21 -14.56 -6.33 -8.97
N SER A 22 -15.02 -5.15 -9.38
CA SER A 22 -16.16 -4.46 -8.77
C SER A 22 -17.48 -5.22 -8.89
N ASN A 23 -18.29 -5.07 -7.84
CA ASN A 23 -19.68 -5.53 -7.61
C ASN A 23 -19.87 -6.82 -6.79
N THR A 24 -18.83 -7.45 -6.27
CA THR A 24 -18.96 -8.55 -5.30
C THR A 24 -18.94 -8.06 -3.86
N LEU A 25 -19.72 -8.69 -2.98
CA LEU A 25 -19.67 -8.42 -1.54
C LEU A 25 -18.30 -8.83 -0.98
N LEU A 26 -17.83 -8.15 0.06
CA LEU A 26 -16.56 -8.50 0.72
C LEU A 26 -16.53 -9.97 1.18
N SER A 27 -17.66 -10.50 1.64
CA SER A 27 -17.84 -11.90 2.04
C SER A 27 -17.76 -12.90 0.89
N GLU A 28 -17.94 -12.44 -0.35
CA GLU A 28 -17.91 -13.27 -1.56
C GLU A 28 -16.53 -13.25 -2.24
N LEU A 29 -15.61 -12.41 -1.75
CA LEU A 29 -14.25 -12.32 -2.28
C LEU A 29 -13.42 -13.51 -1.83
N HIS A 30 -13.43 -14.56 -2.64
CA HIS A 30 -12.58 -15.73 -2.46
C HIS A 30 -11.76 -16.04 -3.72
N PRO A 31 -10.42 -16.02 -3.66
CA PRO A 31 -9.59 -15.62 -2.51
C PRO A 31 -9.53 -14.09 -2.34
N LEU A 32 -9.40 -13.63 -1.08
CA LEU A 32 -9.04 -12.24 -0.78
C LEU A 32 -7.62 -11.97 -1.29
N ARG A 33 -7.47 -11.05 -2.24
CA ARG A 33 -6.15 -10.64 -2.75
C ARG A 33 -5.76 -9.31 -2.15
N LEU A 34 -4.72 -9.33 -1.31
CA LEU A 34 -4.11 -8.12 -0.78
C LEU A 34 -2.81 -7.82 -1.53
N ILE A 35 -2.57 -6.54 -1.83
CA ILE A 35 -1.33 -6.08 -2.48
C ILE A 35 -0.76 -4.94 -1.65
N SER A 36 0.51 -5.06 -1.24
CA SER A 36 1.20 -4.05 -0.45
C SER A 36 2.30 -3.38 -1.25
N VAL A 37 2.39 -2.05 -1.17
CA VAL A 37 3.44 -1.25 -1.80
C VAL A 37 3.97 -0.20 -0.83
N LEU A 38 5.26 0.12 -0.94
CA LEU A 38 5.86 1.23 -0.23
C LEU A 38 5.73 2.49 -1.08
N ALA A 39 5.19 3.54 -0.48
CA ALA A 39 5.07 4.85 -1.12
C ALA A 39 5.07 5.95 -0.08
N THR A 40 5.36 7.18 -0.50
CA THR A 40 5.26 8.37 0.36
C THR A 40 3.82 8.86 0.50
N THR A 41 2.99 8.60 -0.51
CA THR A 41 1.59 9.00 -0.57
C THR A 41 0.69 7.89 -1.13
N GLU A 42 -0.60 7.95 -0.85
CA GLU A 42 -1.58 7.01 -1.42
C GLU A 42 -1.67 7.15 -2.94
N SER A 43 -1.58 8.37 -3.47
CA SER A 43 -1.66 8.61 -4.91
C SER A 43 -0.51 7.92 -5.66
N GLU A 44 0.70 8.01 -5.12
CA GLU A 44 1.87 7.28 -5.62
C GLU A 44 1.65 5.77 -5.54
N ALA A 45 1.19 5.27 -4.39
CA ALA A 45 0.88 3.85 -4.18
C ALA A 45 -0.13 3.31 -5.20
N ARG A 46 -1.20 4.08 -5.50
CA ARG A 46 -2.19 3.73 -6.53
C ARG A 46 -1.60 3.78 -7.93
N SER A 47 -0.76 4.77 -8.23
CA SER A 47 -0.07 4.87 -9.52
C SER A 47 0.82 3.66 -9.80
N LEU A 48 1.50 3.11 -8.77
CA LEU A 48 2.30 1.89 -8.88
C LEU A 48 1.46 0.64 -9.19
N LEU A 49 0.17 0.68 -8.90
CA LEU A 49 -0.79 -0.41 -9.08
C LEU A 49 -1.81 -0.12 -10.19
N ASN A 50 -1.48 0.80 -11.11
CA ASN A 50 -2.37 1.20 -12.19
C ASN A 50 -2.90 -0.02 -12.97
N GLY A 51 -4.21 -0.05 -13.23
CA GLY A 51 -4.90 -1.18 -13.86
C GLY A 51 -5.39 -2.27 -12.88
N SER A 52 -5.10 -2.17 -11.59
CA SER A 52 -5.70 -3.03 -10.56
C SER A 52 -7.01 -2.46 -10.05
N SER A 53 -8.01 -3.32 -9.81
CA SER A 53 -9.27 -2.92 -9.19
C SER A 53 -9.10 -2.85 -7.66
N LEU A 54 -8.65 -1.69 -7.17
CA LEU A 54 -8.36 -1.45 -5.75
C LEU A 54 -9.60 -0.87 -5.05
N VAL A 55 -10.19 -1.61 -4.11
CA VAL A 55 -11.44 -1.20 -3.42
C VAL A 55 -11.24 -0.64 -2.02
N PHE A 56 -10.16 -1.02 -1.34
CA PHE A 56 -9.84 -0.55 -0.01
C PHE A 56 -8.35 -0.29 0.11
N VAL A 57 -7.97 0.66 0.97
CA VAL A 57 -6.58 0.97 1.30
C VAL A 57 -6.41 1.04 2.82
N SER A 58 -5.39 0.37 3.32
CA SER A 58 -4.86 0.57 4.67
C SER A 58 -3.45 1.14 4.57
N CYS A 59 -3.11 2.02 5.50
CA CYS A 59 -1.80 2.66 5.56
C CYS A 59 -1.18 2.37 6.93
N LYS A 60 0.05 1.84 6.94
CA LYS A 60 0.86 1.70 8.14
C LYS A 60 2.13 2.53 7.98
N PRO A 61 2.49 3.38 8.96
CA PRO A 61 3.81 3.99 8.94
C PRO A 61 4.86 2.89 8.91
N LEU A 62 5.92 3.08 8.12
CA LEU A 62 7.05 2.16 8.14
C LEU A 62 7.78 2.41 9.46
N GLU A 63 7.48 1.61 10.47
CA GLU A 63 8.26 1.62 11.71
C GLU A 63 9.67 1.14 11.35
N ASN A 64 10.62 2.08 11.35
CA ASN A 64 12.04 1.72 11.39
C ASN A 64 12.22 0.89 12.65
N GLY A 65 12.41 -0.43 12.51
CA GLY A 65 12.48 -1.37 13.61
C GLY A 65 13.29 -0.82 14.79
N HIS A 66 12.56 -0.33 15.79
CA HIS A 66 12.98 -0.16 17.16
C HIS A 66 11.71 0.03 18.00
N ALA A 67 10.99 -1.07 18.18
CA ALA A 67 10.16 -1.26 19.36
C ALA A 67 10.77 -2.45 20.09
N ILE A 68 11.29 -2.15 21.28
CA ILE A 68 11.86 -3.00 22.32
C ILE A 68 10.93 -4.14 22.70
#